data_AF-A0A259CJH0-F1
#
_entry.id   AF-A0A259CJH0-F1
#
_cell.length_a   1.000
_cell.length_b   1.000
_cell.length_c   1.000
_cell.angle_alpha   90.00
_cell.angle_beta   90.00
_cell.angle_gamma   90.00
#
_symmetry.space_group_name_H-M   'P 1'
#
loop_
_entity.id
_entity.type
_entity.pdbx_description
1 polymer ?
#
loop_
_entity_poly.entity_id
_entity_poly.type
_entity_poly.pdbx_seq_one_letter_code
_entity_poly.pdbx_strand_id
1 'polypeptide(L)' 'MYRMTYNNKGVVGCSARGIAKRESKEELLVLAQELKDAICNIHIEKINTTQDEHIPMDLFANMKELK' A
#
# COMPACT_ATOMS: atom_id res chain seq x y z
N MET A 1 11.50 -1.10 -6.93
CA MET A 1 10.79 -0.32 -5.90
C MET A 1 10.02 -1.21 -4.92
N TYR A 2 10.14 -0.92 -3.63
CA TYR A 2 9.41 -1.53 -2.53
C TYR A 2 8.47 -0.51 -1.87
N ARG A 3 7.37 -0.98 -1.30
CA ARG A 3 6.41 -0.21 -0.52
C ARG A 3 6.42 -0.72 0.93
N MET A 4 6.53 0.20 1.87
CA MET A 4 6.26 -0.03 3.28
C MET A 4 4.96 0.67 3.67
N THR A 5 4.07 -0.02 4.37
CA THR A 5 2.90 0.57 5.02
C THR A 5 3.01 0.38 6.52
N TYR A 6 2.57 1.36 7.31
CA TYR A 6 2.66 1.33 8.76
C TYR A 6 1.55 2.17 9.39
N ASN A 7 1.23 1.90 10.66
CA ASN A 7 0.36 2.73 11.48
C ASN A 7 1.22 3.64 12.36
N ASN A 8 0.74 4.85 12.65
CA ASN A 8 1.38 5.73 13.61
C ASN A 8 0.89 5.39 15.04
N LYS A 9 1.82 5.24 15.97
CA LYS A 9 1.53 5.08 17.41
C LYS A 9 1.01 6.39 17.98
N GLY A 10 0.03 6.31 18.89
CA GLY A 10 -0.47 7.48 19.62
C GLY A 10 -1.50 8.34 18.88
N VAL A 11 -1.93 7.95 17.67
CA VAL A 11 -2.96 8.69 16.94
C VAL A 11 -4.34 8.11 17.27
N VAL A 12 -5.18 8.89 17.96
CA VAL A 12 -6.57 8.53 18.27
C VAL A 12 -7.44 8.89 17.06
N GLY A 13 -7.51 7.98 16.09
CA GLY A 13 -8.26 8.16 14.86
C GLY A 13 -7.89 7.10 13.82
N CYS A 14 -8.87 6.36 13.32
CA CYS A 14 -8.75 5.07 12.64
C CYS A 14 -8.09 5.09 11.23
N SER A 15 -7.31 6.10 10.86
CA SER A 15 -7.08 6.37 9.41
C SER A 15 -5.66 6.77 8.99
N ALA A 16 -4.76 7.11 9.89
CA ALA A 16 -3.41 7.56 9.50
C ALA A 16 -2.47 6.37 9.23
N ARG A 17 -2.71 5.64 8.13
CA ARG A 17 -1.81 4.61 7.61
C ARG A 17 -0.74 5.29 6.74
N GLY A 18 0.50 5.32 7.22
CA GLY A 18 1.65 5.87 6.51
C GLY A 18 2.12 4.94 5.39
N ILE A 19 2.67 5.53 4.33
CA ILE A 19 3.24 4.80 3.19
C ILE A 19 4.62 5.37 2.88
N ALA A 20 5.64 4.51 2.83
CA ALA A 20 6.99 4.85 2.39
C ALA A 20 7.37 3.99 1.17
N LYS A 21 8.11 4.59 0.21
CA LYS A 21 8.61 3.91 -0.98
C LYS A 21 10.11 4.10 -1.10
N ARG A 22 10.83 3.02 -1.41
CA ARG A 22 12.29 3.01 -1.61
C ARG A 22 12.68 2.03 -2.72
N GLU A 23 13.91 2.13 -3.19
CA GLU A 23 14.43 1.24 -4.22
C GLU A 23 14.80 -0.13 -3.64
N SER A 24 15.32 -0.15 -2.41
CA SER A 24 15.74 -1.36 -1.71
C SER A 24 14.90 -1.69 -0.49
N LYS A 25 14.79 -2.99 -0.20
CA LYS A 25 14.12 -3.47 1.02
C LYS A 25 14.87 -3.07 2.29
N GLU A 26 16.20 -3.06 2.23
CA GLU A 26 17.06 -2.71 3.37
C GLU A 26 16.84 -1.29 3.85
N GLU A 27 16.67 -0.33 2.93
CA GLU A 27 16.36 1.06 3.27
C GLU A 27 15.05 1.18 4.05
N LEU A 28 14.03 0.38 3.70
CA LEU A 28 12.76 0.36 4.42
C LEU A 28 12.89 -0.28 5.80
N LEU A 29 13.76 -1.29 5.95
CA LEU A 29 14.04 -1.91 7.25
C LEU A 29 14.79 -0.96 8.18
N VAL A 30 15.78 -0.22 7.66
CA VAL A 30 16.47 0.83 8.42
C VAL A 30 15.48 1.90 8.86
N LEU A 31 14.66 2.40 7.94
CA LEU A 31 13.63 3.40 8.25
C LEU A 31 12.62 2.89 9.29
N ALA A 32 12.20 1.62 9.20
CA ALA A 32 11.34 1.00 10.20
C ALA A 32 12.00 0.93 11.58
N GLN A 33 13.31 0.67 11.63
CA GLN A 33 14.08 0.62 12.87
C GLN A 33 14.22 2.00 13.51
N GLU A 34 14.50 3.03 12.71
CA GLU A 34 14.58 4.43 13.17
C GLU A 34 13.25 4.93 13.73
N LEU A 35 12.13 4.47 13.16
CA LEU A 35 10.78 4.89 13.54
C LEU A 35 10.08 3.92 14.51
N LYS A 36 10.75 2.88 15.02
CA LYS A 36 10.13 1.79 15.81
C LYS A 36 9.28 2.26 16.98
N ASP A 37 9.63 3.41 17.58
CA ASP A 37 8.93 3.99 18.73
C ASP A 37 7.71 4.83 18.31
N ALA A 38 7.66 5.30 17.06
CA ALA A 38 6.60 6.11 16.50
C ALA A 38 5.62 5.33 15.60
N ILE A 39 6.00 4.17 15.07
CA ILE A 39 5.17 3.38 14.15
C ILE A 39 4.92 1.95 14.65
N CYS A 40 3.87 1.32 14.15
CA CYS A 40 3.53 -0.07 14.41
C CYS A 40 2.88 -0.73 13.18
N ASN A 41 2.69 -2.06 13.25
CA ASN A 41 2.01 -2.83 12.21
C ASN A 41 2.61 -2.64 10.80
N ILE A 42 3.93 -2.76 10.71
CA ILE A 42 4.71 -2.50 9.50
C ILE A 42 4.55 -3.66 8.52
N HIS A 43 4.25 -3.36 7.26
CA HIS A 43 4.21 -4.32 6.16
C HIS A 43 5.05 -3.82 4.99
N ILE A 44 6.01 -4.62 4.53
CA ILE A 44 6.90 -4.30 3.41
C ILE A 44 6.65 -5.29 2.28
N GLU A 45 6.34 -4.77 1.10
CA GLU A 45 6.06 -5.55 -0.10
C GLU A 45 6.84 -4.99 -1.30
N LYS A 46 7.17 -5.86 -2.26
CA LYS A 46 7.76 -5.43 -3.53
C LYS A 46 6.64 -4.91 -4.42
N ILE A 47 6.82 -3.73 -5.00
CA ILE A 47 5.87 -3.21 -5.98
C ILE A 47 6.07 -4.02 -7.26
N ASN A 48 5.21 -5.00 -7.47
CA ASN A 48 5.09 -5.67 -8.75
C ASN A 48 4.17 -4.80 -9.61
N THR A 49 4.72 -4.18 -10.65
CA THR A 49 4.01 -3.35 -11.64
C THR A 49 3.02 -4.14 -12.51
N THR A 50 2.71 -5.39 -12.17
CA THR A 50 1.91 -6.32 -12.97
C THR A 50 0.46 -6.47 -12.49
N GLN A 51 -0.04 -5.61 -11.58
CA GLN A 51 -1.44 -5.64 -11.11
C GLN A 51 -2.24 -4.39 -11.49
N ASP A 52 -1.80 -3.65 -12.51
CA ASP A 52 -2.69 -2.83 -13.33
C ASP A 52 -3.19 -3.72 -14.49
N GLU A 53 -3.76 -4.88 -14.14
CA GLU A 53 -4.59 -5.60 -15.11
C GLU A 53 -5.86 -4.77 -15.25
N HIS A 54 -5.82 -3.89 -16.26
CA HIS A 54 -6.95 -3.35 -16.99
C HIS A 54 -8.25 -4.05 -16.60
N ILE A 55 -9.15 -3.38 -15.89
CA ILE A 55 -10.55 -3.81 -15.91
C ILE A 55 -10.97 -3.67 -17.38
N PRO A 56 -11.25 -4.77 -18.10
CA PRO A 56 -11.68 -4.66 -19.49
C PRO A 56 -13.01 -3.91 -19.50
N MET A 57 -13.08 -2.80 -20.22
CA MET A 57 -14.31 -2.02 -20.40
C MET A 57 -15.45 -2.85 -21.02
N ASP A 58 -15.14 -4.01 -21.61
CA ASP A 58 -16.11 -4.99 -22.12
C ASP A 58 -17.09 -5.53 -21.07
N LEU A 59 -16.78 -5.48 -19.77
CA LEU A 59 -17.74 -5.91 -18.74
C LEU A 59 -18.95 -4.97 -18.59
N PHE A 60 -18.86 -3.73 -19.08
CA PHE A 60 -19.93 -2.74 -18.98
C PHE A 60 -20.91 -2.76 -20.17
N ALA A 61 -20.61 -3.50 -21.24
CA ALA A 61 -21.47 -3.55 -22.43
C ALA A 61 -22.76 -4.37 -22.22
N ASN A 62 -22.79 -5.28 -21.25
CA ASN A 62 -23.89 -6.27 -21.11
C ASN A 62 -25.00 -5.88 -20.12
N MET A 63 -24.95 -4.69 -19.50
CA MET A 63 -26.03 -4.22 -18.60
C MET A 63 -27.08 -3.34 -19.29
N LYS A 64 -27.05 -3.20 -20.62
CA LYS A 64 -28.03 -2.37 -21.35
C LYS A 64 -29.26 -3.16 -21.85
N GLU A 65 -29.27 -4.48 -21.74
CA GLU A 65 -30.35 -5.34 -22.26
C GLU A 65 -31.27 -5.94 -21.17
N LEU A 66 -31.28 -5.36 -19.97
CA LEU A 66 -32.33 -5.61 -18.97
C LEU A 66 -33.25 -4.39 -18.88
N LYS A 67 -34.13 -4.25 -19.89
CA LYS A 67 -35.35 -3.45 -19.81
C LYS A 67 -36.50 -4.19 -20.48
#